data_AF-A0A843CW82-F1
#
_entry.id   AF-A0A843CW82-F1
#
_cell.length_a   1.000
_cell.length_b   1.000
_cell.length_c   1.000
_cell.angle_alpha   90.00
_cell.angle_beta   90.00
_cell.angle_gamma   90.00
#
_symmetry.space_group_name_H-M   'P 1'
#
loop_
_entity.id
_entity.type
_entity.pdbx_description
1 polymer ?
#
loop_
_entity_poly.entity_id
_entity_poly.type
_entity_poly.pdbx_seq_one_letter_code
_entity_poly.pdbx_strand_id
1 'polypeptide(L)'
;MESKFKDVSISELCRRAGVERRTFYNHYNDLYELVDECTLDFTNLTDFLPPKVSYAKWNPKPRGKPFCLMMRENERYQHLFFDPELKERCIHDSLIFILPWICFVLRRNTDLQIEEIESFITYSFIGCFESTRRYLDCSDEEWERRKKAIDKYNMSGMKLISVLQDHKD
;
A
#
# COMPACT_ATOMS: atom_id res chain seq x y z
N MET A 1 13.53 9.69 20.12
CA MET A 1 12.12 9.88 19.71
C MET A 1 12.17 10.73 18.46
N GLU A 2 11.84 10.16 17.30
CA GLU A 2 11.73 10.93 16.05
C GLU A 2 10.66 12.03 16.23
N SER A 3 10.85 13.16 15.56
CA SER A 3 9.92 14.31 15.61
C SER A 3 8.59 13.97 14.94
N LYS A 4 7.49 14.60 15.37
CA LYS A 4 6.21 14.54 14.63
C LYS A 4 6.41 15.20 13.26
N PHE A 5 5.67 14.77 12.24
CA PHE A 5 5.82 15.31 10.89
C PHE A 5 5.75 16.84 10.84
N LYS A 6 4.74 17.46 11.48
CA LYS A 6 4.62 18.92 11.61
C LYS A 6 5.83 19.67 12.19
N ASP A 7 6.68 18.98 12.94
CA ASP A 7 7.87 19.56 13.60
C ASP A 7 9.13 19.37 12.74
N VAL A 8 9.03 18.65 11.61
CA VAL A 8 10.12 18.48 10.64
C VAL A 8 10.35 19.79 9.90
N SER A 9 11.60 20.26 9.89
CA SER A 9 12.00 21.40 9.07
C SER A 9 12.84 20.94 7.88
N ILE A 10 12.63 21.58 6.71
CA ILE A 10 13.44 21.34 5.51
C ILE A 10 14.93 21.59 5.80
N SER A 11 15.26 22.58 6.60
CA SER A 11 16.64 22.88 7.00
C SER A 11 17.28 21.71 7.75
N GLU A 12 16.59 21.15 8.74
CA GLU A 12 17.09 20.02 9.51
C GLU A 12 17.16 18.75 8.67
N LEU A 13 16.16 18.51 7.82
CA LEU A 13 16.14 17.39 6.87
C LEU A 13 17.35 17.45 5.93
N CYS A 14 17.60 18.60 5.30
CA CYS A 14 18.74 18.81 4.41
C CYS A 14 20.08 18.62 5.15
N ARG A 15 20.18 19.12 6.38
CA ARG A 15 21.36 18.94 7.24
C ARG A 15 21.63 17.47 7.54
N ARG A 16 20.60 16.70 7.90
CA ARG A 16 20.71 15.25 8.15
C ARG A 16 21.07 14.47 6.88
N ALA A 17 20.54 14.87 5.73
CA ALA A 17 20.80 14.22 4.44
C ALA A 17 22.13 14.63 3.79
N GLY A 18 22.84 15.63 4.33
CA GLY A 18 24.10 16.13 3.76
C GLY A 18 23.91 16.85 2.43
N VAL A 19 22.75 17.47 2.20
CA VAL A 19 22.41 18.21 0.96
C VAL A 19 22.10 19.66 1.27
N GLU A 20 22.26 20.53 0.27
CA GLU A 20 21.85 21.93 0.40
C GLU A 20 20.32 22.08 0.29
N ARG A 21 19.75 23.10 0.96
CA ARG A 21 18.32 23.42 0.80
C ARG A 21 17.94 23.71 -0.65
N ARG A 22 18.86 24.28 -1.43
CA ARG A 22 18.66 24.51 -2.86
C ARG A 22 18.42 23.19 -3.61
N THR A 23 19.15 22.13 -3.25
CA THR A 23 18.95 20.80 -3.84
C THR A 23 17.56 20.27 -3.53
N PHE A 24 17.07 20.41 -2.29
CA PHE A 24 15.70 20.03 -1.95
C PHE A 24 14.67 20.75 -2.84
N TYR A 25 14.76 22.07 -2.95
CA TYR A 25 13.83 22.87 -3.76
C TYR A 25 13.98 22.69 -5.28
N ASN A 26 15.04 22.02 -5.75
CA ASN A 26 15.13 21.58 -7.16
C ASN A 26 14.26 20.35 -7.45
N HIS A 27 13.87 19.60 -6.42
CA HIS A 27 13.10 18.36 -6.54
C HIS A 27 11.70 18.46 -5.94
N TYR A 28 11.53 19.25 -4.87
CA TYR A 28 10.29 19.33 -4.10
C TYR A 28 9.95 20.77 -3.74
N ASN A 29 8.69 21.15 -3.92
CA ASN A 29 8.16 22.44 -3.47
C ASN A 29 8.05 22.49 -1.94
N ASP A 30 7.68 21.38 -1.31
CA ASP A 30 7.52 21.25 0.14
C ASP A 30 7.75 19.81 0.64
N LEU A 31 7.53 19.58 1.93
CA LEU A 31 7.68 18.25 2.55
C LEU A 31 6.60 17.25 2.11
N TYR A 32 5.44 17.72 1.64
CA TYR A 32 4.36 16.85 1.22
C TYR A 32 4.67 16.20 -0.13
N GLU A 33 5.30 16.92 -1.07
CA GLU A 33 5.74 16.29 -2.32
C GLU A 33 6.78 15.18 -2.09
N LEU A 34 7.68 15.34 -1.10
CA LEU A 34 8.58 14.28 -0.68
C LEU A 34 7.82 13.08 -0.06
N VAL A 35 6.80 13.34 0.76
CA VAL A 35 5.91 12.31 1.32
C VAL A 35 5.18 11.55 0.21
N ASP A 36 4.69 12.25 -0.81
CA ASP A 36 3.98 11.66 -1.94
C ASP A 36 4.93 10.74 -2.73
N GLU A 37 6.18 11.15 -2.96
CA GLU A 37 7.20 10.29 -3.58
C GLU A 37 7.55 9.07 -2.72
N CYS A 38 7.69 9.24 -1.39
CA CYS A 38 7.96 8.12 -0.49
C CYS A 38 6.79 7.13 -0.43
N THR A 39 5.56 7.62 -0.50
CA THR A 39 4.33 6.80 -0.59
C THR A 39 4.32 6.03 -1.91
N LEU A 40 4.68 6.68 -3.01
CA LEU A 40 4.77 6.05 -4.32
C LEU A 40 5.85 4.95 -4.36
N ASP A 41 7.02 5.20 -3.78
CA ASP A 41 8.09 4.21 -3.64
C ASP A 41 7.60 2.97 -2.86
N PHE A 42 6.98 3.18 -1.70
CA PHE A 42 6.35 2.10 -0.93
C PHE A 42 5.32 1.32 -1.76
N THR A 43 4.45 2.03 -2.48
CA THR A 43 3.38 1.44 -3.28
C THR A 43 3.93 0.64 -4.46
N ASN A 44 5.05 1.04 -5.05
CA ASN A 44 5.73 0.28 -6.10
C ASN A 44 6.36 -1.01 -5.60
N LEU A 45 6.79 -1.05 -4.33
CA LEU A 45 7.37 -2.24 -3.69
C LEU A 45 6.30 -3.19 -3.11
N THR A 46 5.06 -2.72 -3.03
CA THR A 46 3.96 -3.42 -2.37
C THR A 46 3.02 -4.06 -3.38
N ASP A 47 2.57 -5.27 -3.06
CA ASP A 47 1.53 -5.98 -3.78
C ASP A 47 0.19 -5.82 -3.07
N PHE A 48 -0.79 -5.33 -3.82
CA PHE A 48 -2.14 -5.03 -3.35
C PHE A 48 -3.18 -6.00 -3.91
N LEU A 49 -2.78 -6.91 -4.79
CA LEU A 49 -3.65 -7.97 -5.25
C LEU A 49 -3.48 -9.22 -4.38
N PRO A 50 -4.56 -10.01 -4.20
CA PRO A 50 -4.45 -11.29 -3.55
C PRO A 50 -3.46 -12.20 -4.30
N PRO A 51 -2.73 -13.09 -3.59
CA PRO A 51 -1.66 -13.91 -4.17
C PRO A 51 -2.00 -14.54 -5.52
N LYS A 52 -3.14 -15.24 -5.67
CA LYS A 52 -3.45 -15.90 -6.95
C LYS A 52 -3.59 -14.94 -8.13
N VAL A 53 -4.08 -13.72 -7.90
CA VAL A 53 -4.23 -12.71 -8.95
C VAL A 53 -2.88 -12.06 -9.23
N SER A 54 -2.12 -11.76 -8.19
CA SER A 54 -0.75 -11.25 -8.31
C SER A 54 0.17 -12.21 -9.09
N TYR A 55 0.13 -13.50 -8.77
CA TYR A 55 0.93 -14.55 -9.43
C TYR A 55 0.36 -15.03 -10.77
N ALA A 56 -0.73 -14.43 -11.27
CA ALA A 56 -1.32 -14.83 -12.54
C ALA A 56 -0.37 -14.48 -13.71
N LYS A 57 -0.24 -15.40 -14.68
CA LYS A 57 0.67 -15.23 -15.84
C LYS A 57 0.38 -13.98 -16.68
N TRP A 58 -0.87 -13.51 -16.67
CA TRP A 58 -1.30 -12.33 -17.42
C TRP A 58 -1.06 -11.02 -16.67
N ASN A 59 -0.63 -11.04 -15.40
CA ASN A 59 -0.32 -9.85 -14.64
C ASN A 59 1.06 -9.28 -15.07
N PRO A 60 1.11 -8.08 -15.67
CA PRO A 60 2.37 -7.52 -16.18
C PRO A 60 3.25 -6.88 -15.09
N LYS A 61 2.74 -6.66 -13.86
CA LYS A 61 3.52 -6.01 -12.79
C LYS A 61 4.51 -6.98 -12.12
N PRO A 62 5.77 -6.55 -11.87
CA PRO A 62 6.69 -7.29 -11.01
C PRO A 62 6.11 -7.54 -9.62
N ARG A 63 6.50 -8.67 -9.03
CA ARG A 63 6.04 -9.12 -7.71
C ARG A 63 6.51 -8.16 -6.61
N GLY A 64 5.56 -7.52 -5.93
CA GLY A 64 5.79 -6.82 -4.65
C GLY A 64 5.59 -7.75 -3.45
N LYS A 65 5.92 -7.27 -2.24
CA LYS A 65 5.55 -7.98 -1.00
C LYS A 65 4.18 -7.49 -0.53
N PRO A 66 3.37 -8.32 0.17
CA PRO A 66 2.10 -7.84 0.72
C PRO A 66 2.33 -6.71 1.71
N PHE A 67 1.40 -5.74 1.75
CA PHE A 67 1.48 -4.53 2.60
C PHE A 67 1.94 -4.81 4.03
N CYS A 68 1.34 -5.82 4.67
CA CYS A 68 1.64 -6.16 6.07
C CYS A 68 3.08 -6.67 6.28
N LEU A 69 3.67 -7.34 5.27
CA LEU A 69 5.07 -7.77 5.32
C LEU A 69 6.00 -6.58 5.04
N MET A 70 5.66 -5.74 4.06
CA MET A 70 6.42 -4.52 3.77
C MET A 70 6.54 -3.63 5.00
N MET A 71 5.45 -3.43 5.73
CA MET A 71 5.46 -2.63 6.96
C MET A 71 6.33 -3.24 8.07
N ARG A 72 6.29 -4.56 8.28
CA ARG A 72 7.10 -5.22 9.32
C ARG A 72 8.60 -5.20 9.01
N GLU A 73 8.97 -5.38 7.77
CA GLU A 73 10.39 -5.43 7.37
C GLU A 73 11.00 -4.03 7.14
N ASN A 74 10.18 -2.99 6.98
CA ASN A 74 10.64 -1.66 6.61
C ASN A 74 10.03 -0.59 7.52
N GLU A 75 10.58 -0.48 8.73
CA GLU A 75 10.13 0.48 9.75
C GLU A 75 10.07 1.94 9.26
N ARG A 76 10.93 2.30 8.29
CA ARG A 76 10.97 3.65 7.71
C ARG A 76 9.63 4.13 7.15
N TYR A 77 8.81 3.24 6.60
CA TYR A 77 7.50 3.59 6.03
C TYR A 77 6.39 3.58 7.08
N GLN A 78 6.60 2.95 8.23
CA GLN A 78 5.62 2.95 9.32
C GLN A 78 5.35 4.37 9.81
N HIS A 79 6.39 5.20 9.91
CA HIS A 79 6.28 6.60 10.30
C HIS A 79 5.49 7.45 9.29
N LEU A 80 5.42 7.03 8.03
CA LEU A 80 4.64 7.69 7.00
C LEU A 80 3.16 7.30 7.12
N PHE A 81 2.90 6.00 7.16
CA PHE A 81 1.55 5.45 7.10
C PHE A 81 0.82 5.46 8.44
N PHE A 82 1.51 5.47 9.58
CA PHE A 82 0.90 5.47 10.90
C PHE A 82 0.96 6.83 11.62
N ASP A 83 1.56 7.86 11.01
CA ASP A 83 1.47 9.22 11.53
C ASP A 83 0.02 9.74 11.34
N PRO A 84 -0.65 10.25 12.40
CA PRO A 84 -2.02 10.73 12.30
C PRO A 84 -2.26 11.85 11.28
N GLU A 85 -1.24 12.65 10.98
CA GLU A 85 -1.29 13.77 10.03
C GLU A 85 -1.11 13.30 8.59
N LEU A 86 -0.34 12.23 8.38
CA LEU A 86 0.02 11.73 7.04
C LEU A 86 -0.85 10.56 6.58
N LYS A 87 -1.40 9.75 7.50
CA LYS A 87 -2.06 8.48 7.18
C LYS A 87 -3.13 8.62 6.10
N GLU A 88 -3.97 9.66 6.15
CA GLU A 88 -5.10 9.82 5.24
C GLU A 88 -4.62 10.14 3.83
N ARG A 89 -3.62 11.02 3.73
CA ARG A 89 -2.91 11.33 2.47
C ARG A 89 -2.24 10.08 1.90
N CYS A 90 -1.45 9.37 2.71
CA CYS A 90 -0.72 8.19 2.25
C CYS A 90 -1.66 7.08 1.76
N ILE A 91 -2.79 6.87 2.46
CA ILE A 91 -3.84 5.94 2.04
C ILE A 91 -4.45 6.39 0.71
N HIS A 92 -4.83 7.66 0.62
CA HIS A 92 -5.42 8.24 -0.58
C HIS A 92 -4.50 8.13 -1.81
N ASP A 93 -3.22 8.50 -1.66
CA ASP A 93 -2.27 8.52 -2.77
C ASP A 93 -1.90 7.08 -3.20
N SER A 94 -1.83 6.15 -2.24
CA SER A 94 -1.72 4.72 -2.54
C SER A 94 -2.92 4.26 -3.38
N LEU A 95 -4.15 4.63 -2.99
CA LEU A 95 -5.37 4.27 -3.73
C LEU A 95 -5.38 4.86 -5.14
N ILE A 96 -5.06 6.14 -5.31
CA ILE A 96 -4.94 6.79 -6.62
C ILE A 96 -3.98 6.01 -7.53
N PHE A 97 -2.85 5.58 -6.99
CA PHE A 97 -1.86 4.87 -7.79
C PHE A 97 -2.29 3.43 -8.15
N ILE A 98 -2.93 2.70 -7.23
CA ILE A 98 -3.26 1.29 -7.46
C ILE A 98 -4.56 1.10 -8.25
N LEU A 99 -5.56 1.98 -8.05
CA LEU A 99 -6.91 1.80 -8.59
C LEU A 99 -6.94 1.66 -10.11
N PRO A 100 -6.26 2.50 -10.92
CA PRO A 100 -6.30 2.38 -12.37
C PRO A 100 -5.87 0.99 -12.87
N TRP A 101 -4.82 0.43 -12.25
CA TRP A 101 -4.32 -0.89 -12.59
C TRP A 101 -5.24 -2.01 -12.08
N ILE A 102 -5.74 -1.90 -10.85
CA ILE A 102 -6.67 -2.91 -10.32
C ILE A 102 -7.97 -2.92 -11.13
N CYS A 103 -8.53 -1.76 -11.47
CA CYS A 103 -9.68 -1.64 -12.36
C CYS A 103 -9.42 -2.28 -13.72
N PHE A 104 -8.25 -2.03 -14.32
CA PHE A 104 -7.83 -2.66 -15.58
C PHE A 104 -7.80 -4.20 -15.47
N VAL A 105 -7.34 -4.73 -14.34
CA VAL A 105 -7.28 -6.16 -14.07
C VAL A 105 -8.66 -6.76 -13.83
N LEU A 106 -9.45 -6.20 -12.92
CA LEU A 106 -10.72 -6.78 -12.50
C LEU A 106 -11.81 -6.65 -13.58
N ARG A 107 -11.85 -5.55 -14.35
CA ARG A 107 -12.84 -5.40 -15.44
C ARG A 107 -12.67 -6.40 -16.59
N ARG A 108 -11.51 -7.03 -16.73
CA ARG A 108 -11.31 -8.09 -17.72
C ARG A 108 -11.79 -9.47 -17.26
N ASN A 109 -12.00 -9.61 -15.96
CA ASN A 109 -12.27 -10.90 -15.33
C ASN A 109 -13.59 -10.91 -14.54
N THR A 110 -14.33 -9.80 -14.55
CA THR A 110 -15.58 -9.61 -13.80
C THR A 110 -16.51 -8.65 -14.54
N ASP A 111 -17.80 -8.72 -14.21
CA ASP A 111 -18.83 -7.77 -14.69
C ASP A 111 -18.99 -6.54 -13.77
N LEU A 112 -18.08 -6.36 -12.80
CA LEU A 112 -18.15 -5.26 -11.85
C LEU A 112 -17.94 -3.90 -12.54
N GLN A 113 -18.72 -2.92 -12.09
CA GLN A 113 -18.54 -1.53 -12.46
C GLN A 113 -17.34 -0.92 -11.73
N ILE A 114 -16.85 0.22 -12.22
CA ILE A 114 -15.65 0.88 -11.67
C ILE A 114 -15.89 1.25 -10.21
N GLU A 115 -17.07 1.79 -9.89
CA GLU A 115 -17.46 2.25 -8.57
C GLU A 115 -17.52 1.08 -7.56
N GLU A 116 -17.93 -0.11 -8.02
CA GLU A 116 -17.95 -1.34 -7.22
C GLU A 116 -16.53 -1.84 -6.94
N ILE A 117 -15.65 -1.78 -7.95
CA ILE A 117 -14.23 -2.13 -7.80
C ILE A 117 -13.55 -1.15 -6.83
N GLU A 118 -13.74 0.15 -7.00
CA GLU A 118 -13.18 1.18 -6.12
C GLU A 118 -13.61 0.97 -4.67
N SER A 119 -14.90 0.68 -4.44
CA SER A 119 -15.44 0.38 -3.11
C SER A 119 -14.79 -0.86 -2.50
N PHE A 120 -14.68 -1.94 -3.27
CA PHE A 120 -14.08 -3.20 -2.81
C PHE A 120 -12.60 -3.05 -2.46
N ILE A 121 -11.83 -2.35 -3.29
CA ILE A 121 -10.40 -2.14 -3.08
C ILE A 121 -10.15 -1.17 -1.93
N THR A 122 -10.92 -0.09 -1.83
CA THR A 122 -10.83 0.83 -0.69
C THR A 122 -11.12 0.10 0.63
N TYR A 123 -12.19 -0.69 0.68
CA TYR A 123 -12.52 -1.49 1.86
C TYR A 123 -11.40 -2.48 2.21
N SER A 124 -10.89 -3.21 1.22
CA SER A 124 -9.83 -4.20 1.42
C SER A 124 -8.53 -3.55 1.89
N PHE A 125 -8.16 -2.41 1.30
CA PHE A 125 -6.94 -1.69 1.64
C PHE A 125 -6.99 -1.10 3.06
N ILE A 126 -8.08 -0.42 3.42
CA ILE A 126 -8.27 0.11 4.78
C ILE A 126 -8.30 -1.01 5.82
N GLY A 127 -8.97 -2.12 5.52
CA GLY A 127 -8.99 -3.30 6.41
C GLY A 127 -7.60 -3.90 6.63
N CYS A 128 -6.82 -4.06 5.55
CA CYS A 128 -5.43 -4.52 5.62
C CYS A 128 -4.54 -3.52 6.39
N PHE A 129 -4.71 -2.22 6.15
CA PHE A 129 -3.98 -1.16 6.83
C PHE A 129 -4.23 -1.19 8.34
N GLU A 130 -5.48 -1.17 8.78
CA GLU A 130 -5.82 -1.13 10.22
C GLU A 130 -5.41 -2.42 10.93
N SER A 131 -5.56 -3.57 10.27
CA SER A 131 -5.07 -4.83 10.81
C SER A 131 -3.54 -4.83 10.98
N THR A 132 -2.81 -4.35 9.97
CA THR A 132 -1.34 -4.24 10.02
C THR A 132 -0.91 -3.34 11.17
N ARG A 133 -1.51 -2.15 11.28
CA ARG A 133 -1.23 -1.18 12.35
C ARG A 133 -1.45 -1.78 13.74
N ARG A 134 -2.54 -2.55 13.91
CA ARG A 134 -2.92 -3.12 15.21
C ARG A 134 -2.03 -4.28 15.67
N TYR A 135 -1.44 -5.01 14.74
CA TYR A 135 -0.70 -6.24 15.02
C TYR A 135 0.74 -6.20 14.51
N LEU A 136 1.28 -4.99 14.32
CA LEU A 136 2.62 -4.77 13.77
C LEU A 136 3.70 -5.46 14.60
N ASP A 137 3.58 -5.38 15.92
CA ASP A 137 4.59 -5.87 16.87
C ASP A 137 4.28 -7.27 17.44
N CYS A 138 3.24 -7.95 16.94
CA CYS A 138 2.96 -9.31 17.40
C CYS A 138 4.02 -10.30 16.89
N SER A 139 4.08 -11.47 17.51
CA SER A 139 5.02 -12.52 17.10
C SER A 139 4.80 -12.94 15.64
N ASP A 140 5.84 -13.46 14.98
CA ASP A 140 5.74 -13.93 13.59
C ASP A 140 4.66 -15.00 13.41
N GLU A 141 4.49 -15.89 14.40
CA GLU A 141 3.46 -16.92 14.40
C GLU A 141 2.04 -16.31 14.44
N GLU A 142 1.82 -15.32 15.32
CA GLU A 142 0.54 -14.63 15.41
C GLU A 142 0.23 -13.81 14.17
N TRP A 143 1.24 -13.12 13.63
CA TRP A 143 1.13 -12.34 12.41
C TRP A 143 0.76 -13.25 11.23
N GLU A 144 1.48 -14.34 11.02
CA GLU A 144 1.26 -15.26 9.90
C GLU A 144 -0.13 -15.90 9.98
N ARG A 145 -0.57 -16.28 11.19
CA ARG A 145 -1.92 -16.81 11.42
C ARG A 145 -3.01 -15.80 11.02
N ARG A 146 -2.84 -14.52 11.39
CA ARG A 146 -3.79 -13.44 11.07
C ARG A 146 -3.77 -13.11 9.58
N LYS A 147 -2.58 -12.99 8.99
CA LYS A 147 -2.38 -12.79 7.55
C LYS A 147 -3.10 -13.87 6.75
N LYS A 148 -2.89 -15.15 7.08
CA LYS A 148 -3.59 -16.28 6.43
C LYS A 148 -5.11 -16.15 6.48
N ALA A 149 -5.66 -15.69 7.61
CA ALA A 149 -7.11 -15.50 7.75
C ALA A 149 -7.63 -14.37 6.85
N ILE A 150 -6.94 -13.23 6.80
CA ILE A 150 -7.29 -12.08 5.94
C ILE A 150 -7.13 -12.44 4.46
N ASP A 151 -6.03 -13.06 4.08
CA ASP A 151 -5.80 -13.54 2.71
C ASP A 151 -6.91 -14.49 2.29
N LYS A 152 -7.33 -15.42 3.15
CA LYS A 152 -8.44 -16.34 2.86
C LYS A 152 -9.77 -15.60 2.67
N TYR A 153 -10.03 -14.55 3.46
CA TYR A 153 -11.22 -13.72 3.31
C TYR A 153 -11.20 -12.98 1.96
N ASN A 154 -10.13 -12.24 1.66
CA ASN A 154 -9.97 -11.49 0.41
C ASN A 154 -10.04 -12.40 -0.82
N MET A 155 -9.39 -13.57 -0.76
CA MET A 155 -9.43 -14.59 -1.81
C MET A 155 -10.82 -15.15 -2.04
N SER A 156 -11.60 -15.38 -0.97
CA SER A 156 -12.99 -15.84 -1.08
C SER A 156 -13.87 -14.78 -1.71
N GLY A 157 -13.69 -13.51 -1.33
CA GLY A 157 -14.35 -12.37 -1.96
C GLY A 157 -14.12 -12.34 -3.47
N MET A 158 -12.85 -12.38 -3.89
CA MET A 158 -12.47 -12.40 -5.32
C MET A 158 -13.07 -13.56 -6.12
N LYS A 159 -13.19 -14.75 -5.50
CA LYS A 159 -13.84 -15.90 -6.15
C LYS A 159 -15.33 -15.67 -6.38
N LEU A 160 -16.02 -15.10 -5.40
CA LEU A 160 -17.46 -14.83 -5.49
C LEU A 160 -17.77 -13.80 -6.58
N ILE A 161 -16.90 -12.80 -6.76
CA ILE A 161 -17.01 -11.81 -7.84
C ILE A 161 -16.40 -12.31 -9.17
N SER A 162 -16.18 -13.62 -9.32
CA SER A 162 -15.75 -14.30 -10.55
C SER A 162 -14.34 -13.96 -11.09
N VAL A 163 -13.51 -13.20 -10.36
CA VAL A 163 -12.11 -12.91 -10.74
C VAL A 163 -11.27 -14.18 -10.84
N LEU A 164 -11.66 -15.22 -10.10
CA LEU A 164 -10.96 -16.49 -9.97
C LEU A 164 -11.87 -17.67 -10.34
N GLN A 165 -12.69 -17.53 -11.38
CA GLN A 165 -13.29 -18.72 -11.99
C GLN A 165 -12.15 -19.60 -12.49
N ASP A 166 -12.13 -20.86 -12.04
CA ASP A 166 -11.19 -21.85 -12.56
C ASP A 166 -11.41 -21.89 -14.07
N HIS A 167 -10.44 -21.41 -14.85
CA HIS A 167 -10.33 -21.81 -16.24
C HIS A 167 -10.16 -23.33 -16.21
N LYS A 168 -11.27 -24.04 -16.34
CA LYS A 168 -11.25 -25.43 -16.78
C LYS A 168 -10.75 -25.37 -18.22
N ASP A 169 -9.48 -25.69 -18.38
CA ASP A 169 -9.00 -26.32 -19.62
C ASP A 169 -9.82 -27.60 -19.87
#